data_AF-A0A9E4NGL3-F1
#
_entry.id   AF-A0A9E4NGL3-F1
#
_cell.length_a   1.000
_cell.length_b   1.000
_cell.length_c   1.000
_cell.angle_alpha   90.00
_cell.angle_beta   90.00
_cell.angle_gamma   90.00
#
_symmetry.space_group_name_H-M   'P 1'
#
loop_
_entity.id
_entity.type
_entity.pdbx_description
1 polymer ?
#
loop_
_entity_poly.entity_id
_entity_poly.type
_entity_poly.pdbx_seq_one_letter_code
_entity_poly.pdbx_strand_id
1 'polypeptide(L)'
;MSDKDNAIHVLGWEKWRVGWLDETGDATGKTLTRVAKPTVATPIVDSDYTISATDADSDTVKLVAIEVGDRLYYTAEYRWQSNLDTDLPDAGVVITKANEHINQGEGPVIVQESDVTAGNLDDAPFTINAPRKLFDDIGSGVNIEVTSMDANEAQIRLNYALPPTENDVYVSDINERWKSEDVWVDAPDVGGNFEADPLAVIDTDEQPVVGELNKVYGRVRNQGHADATNFEVHLEIREPWGAGARGAR
;
A
#
# COMPACT_ATOMS: atom_id res chain seq x y z
N MET A 1 4.25 32.88 15.55
CA MET A 1 3.88 31.72 14.71
C MET A 1 4.17 30.52 15.57
N SER A 2 3.13 29.75 15.88
CA SER A 2 3.26 28.57 16.73
C SER A 2 3.98 27.50 15.93
N ASP A 3 4.89 26.83 16.61
CA ASP A 3 5.82 25.79 16.20
C ASP A 3 5.11 24.57 15.59
N LYS A 4 3.77 24.56 15.63
CA LYS A 4 2.86 23.55 15.08
C LYS A 4 2.93 23.39 13.57
N ASP A 5 3.28 24.44 12.81
CA ASP A 5 3.35 24.35 11.34
C ASP A 5 4.58 23.56 10.83
N ASN A 6 5.53 23.19 11.72
CA ASN A 6 6.78 22.51 11.34
C ASN A 6 7.05 21.19 12.10
N ALA A 7 6.13 20.76 12.96
CA ALA A 7 6.29 19.57 13.76
C ALA A 7 5.14 18.60 13.44
N ILE A 8 5.31 17.85 12.35
CA ILE A 8 4.41 16.79 11.93
C ILE A 8 5.14 15.48 12.13
N HIS A 9 4.42 14.47 12.60
CA HIS A 9 4.95 13.12 12.58
C HIS A 9 4.89 12.52 11.17
N VAL A 10 6.06 12.19 10.66
CA VAL A 10 6.24 11.24 9.56
C VAL A 10 5.74 9.84 9.97
N LEU A 11 5.41 9.01 8.99
CA LEU A 11 4.90 7.65 9.24
C LEU A 11 5.95 6.80 9.96
N GLY A 12 5.52 5.84 10.76
CA GLY A 12 6.41 4.91 11.48
C GLY A 12 7.36 4.15 10.55
N TRP A 13 6.91 3.77 9.34
CA TRP A 13 7.79 3.18 8.33
C TRP A 13 8.94 4.13 7.94
N GLU A 14 8.68 5.43 7.77
CA GLU A 14 9.73 6.40 7.44
C GLU A 14 10.72 6.55 8.60
N LYS A 15 10.22 6.58 9.84
CA LYS A 15 11.05 6.60 11.06
C LYS A 15 11.95 5.36 11.15
N TRP A 16 11.43 4.18 10.82
CA TRP A 16 12.22 2.96 10.75
C TRP A 16 13.31 3.06 9.67
N ARG A 17 12.97 3.52 8.46
CA ARG A 17 13.91 3.65 7.35
C ARG A 17 15.09 4.58 7.62
N VAL A 18 14.88 5.63 8.39
CA VAL A 18 15.95 6.58 8.77
C VAL A 18 16.66 6.19 10.07
N GLY A 19 16.29 5.07 10.69
CA GLY A 19 16.92 4.55 11.91
C GLY A 19 16.50 5.26 13.20
N TRP A 20 15.36 5.96 13.20
CA TRP A 20 14.78 6.52 14.43
C TRP A 20 14.00 5.48 15.23
N LEU A 21 13.57 4.40 14.58
CA LEU A 21 13.06 3.18 15.19
C LEU A 21 13.92 2.03 14.70
N ASP A 22 14.28 1.13 15.60
CA ASP A 22 14.95 -0.13 15.29
C ASP A 22 14.40 -1.24 16.20
N GLU A 23 14.83 -2.49 15.98
CA GLU A 23 14.36 -3.63 16.77
C GLU A 23 15.00 -3.68 18.17
N THR A 24 16.07 -2.92 18.42
CA THR A 24 16.87 -2.99 19.66
C THR A 24 16.64 -1.82 20.63
N GLY A 25 16.19 -0.68 20.12
CA GLY A 25 16.04 0.59 20.81
C GLY A 25 17.35 1.37 20.94
N ASP A 26 18.44 0.93 20.32
CA ASP A 26 19.79 1.43 20.63
C ASP A 26 19.99 2.90 20.26
N ALA A 27 19.32 3.38 19.19
CA ALA A 27 19.48 4.74 18.71
C ALA A 27 18.69 5.78 19.52
N THR A 28 17.45 5.45 19.91
CA THR A 28 16.48 6.44 20.43
C THR A 28 15.68 5.96 21.64
N GLY A 29 15.89 4.71 22.09
CA GLY A 29 15.04 4.03 23.08
C GLY A 29 13.71 3.53 22.52
N LYS A 30 13.31 3.98 21.33
CA LYS A 30 12.05 3.65 20.68
C LYS A 30 12.23 2.45 19.76
N THR A 31 11.37 1.45 19.91
CA THR A 31 11.51 0.19 19.19
C THR A 31 10.40 -0.03 18.16
N LEU A 32 10.67 -0.92 17.22
CA LEU A 32 9.65 -1.59 16.41
C LEU A 32 9.67 -3.09 16.69
N THR A 33 8.53 -3.74 16.50
CA THR A 33 8.45 -5.20 16.46
C THR A 33 8.29 -5.66 15.03
N ARG A 34 9.22 -6.49 14.53
CA ARG A 34 9.12 -7.09 13.21
C ARG A 34 8.50 -8.48 13.32
N VAL A 35 7.50 -8.75 12.49
CA VAL A 35 6.83 -10.04 12.38
C VAL A 35 7.15 -10.63 11.02
N ALA A 36 7.93 -11.71 11.01
CA ALA A 36 8.30 -12.40 9.79
C ALA A 36 7.10 -13.11 9.16
N LYS A 37 7.14 -13.27 7.84
CA LYS A 37 6.17 -14.07 7.09
C LYS A 37 6.13 -15.52 7.64
N PRO A 38 4.93 -16.08 7.94
CA PRO A 38 4.77 -17.48 8.31
C PRO A 38 5.41 -18.40 7.27
N THR A 39 5.89 -19.56 7.72
CA THR A 39 6.50 -20.56 6.84
C THR A 39 5.58 -21.77 6.72
N VAL A 40 5.84 -22.65 5.76
CA VAL A 40 5.08 -23.92 5.65
C VAL A 40 5.16 -24.75 6.94
N ALA A 41 6.27 -24.64 7.70
CA ALA A 41 6.44 -25.33 8.96
C ALA A 41 5.67 -24.68 10.13
N THR A 42 5.40 -23.38 10.05
CA THR A 42 4.62 -22.62 11.04
C THR A 42 3.71 -21.67 10.28
N PRO A 43 2.60 -22.20 9.74
CA PRO A 43 1.78 -21.50 8.74
C PRO A 43 0.85 -20.47 9.35
N ILE A 44 0.85 -20.29 10.67
CA ILE A 44 0.01 -19.34 11.39
C ILE A 44 0.86 -18.64 12.45
N VAL A 45 0.77 -17.31 12.49
CA VAL A 45 1.17 -16.48 13.62
C VAL A 45 -0.11 -15.93 14.25
N ASP A 46 -0.25 -16.10 15.57
CA ASP A 46 -1.37 -15.57 16.36
C ASP A 46 -0.78 -14.98 17.65
N SER A 47 -0.65 -13.65 17.67
CA SER A 47 0.10 -12.93 18.69
C SER A 47 -0.54 -11.59 19.02
N ASP A 48 -0.47 -11.21 20.29
CA ASP A 48 -0.87 -9.88 20.75
C ASP A 48 0.35 -8.96 20.83
N TYR A 49 0.16 -7.70 20.43
CA TYR A 49 1.18 -6.65 20.49
C TYR A 49 0.62 -5.39 21.15
N THR A 50 1.44 -4.74 21.97
CA THR A 50 1.15 -3.41 22.53
C THR A 50 1.95 -2.37 21.77
N ILE A 51 1.26 -1.34 21.27
CA ILE A 51 1.83 -0.23 20.51
C ILE A 51 1.58 1.04 21.32
N SER A 52 2.64 1.69 21.78
CA SER A 52 2.49 2.99 22.43
C SER A 52 2.26 4.09 21.39
N ALA A 53 1.53 5.13 21.79
CA ALA A 53 1.25 6.27 20.94
C ALA A 53 2.56 6.87 20.42
N THR A 54 2.55 7.29 19.15
CA THR A 54 3.72 7.82 18.45
C THR A 54 4.35 9.00 19.20
N ASP A 55 3.49 9.87 19.72
CA ASP A 55 3.82 11.07 20.49
C ASP A 55 4.21 10.78 21.95
N ALA A 56 4.00 9.56 22.46
CA ALA A 56 4.38 9.24 23.83
C ALA A 56 5.91 9.18 23.97
N ASP A 57 6.45 9.87 24.97
CA ASP A 57 7.88 9.86 25.29
C ASP A 57 8.21 8.64 26.16
N SER A 58 8.15 7.46 25.53
CA SER A 58 8.37 6.16 26.16
C SER A 58 9.28 5.30 25.30
N ASP A 59 10.21 4.61 25.96
CA ASP A 59 11.12 3.62 25.36
C ASP A 59 10.40 2.29 25.15
N THR A 60 9.43 2.29 24.23
CA THR A 60 8.50 1.19 23.99
C THR A 60 8.31 0.95 22.49
N VAL A 61 7.56 -0.10 22.16
CA VAL A 61 7.20 -0.42 20.77
C VAL A 61 6.30 0.69 20.21
N LYS A 62 6.73 1.32 19.12
CA LYS A 62 5.99 2.37 18.40
C LYS A 62 5.38 1.89 17.09
N LEU A 63 5.85 0.74 16.59
CA LEU A 63 5.47 0.19 15.30
C LEU A 63 5.50 -1.34 15.36
N VAL A 64 4.49 -1.99 14.77
CA VAL A 64 4.56 -3.41 14.41
C VAL A 64 4.66 -3.49 12.88
N ALA A 65 5.72 -4.09 12.36
CA ALA A 65 5.95 -4.28 10.93
C ALA A 65 5.78 -5.75 10.57
N ILE A 66 4.74 -6.08 9.80
CA ILE A 66 4.39 -7.43 9.35
C ILE A 66 4.89 -7.63 7.92
N GLU A 67 5.80 -8.59 7.75
CA GLU A 67 6.35 -8.95 6.44
C GLU A 67 5.40 -9.82 5.63
N VAL A 68 4.99 -9.35 4.45
CA VAL A 68 4.12 -10.14 3.56
C VAL A 68 4.83 -10.61 2.28
N GLY A 69 5.97 -10.00 1.97
CA GLY A 69 6.84 -10.37 0.86
C GLY A 69 8.24 -9.76 1.01
N ASP A 70 9.10 -9.99 0.01
CA ASP A 70 10.38 -9.29 -0.06
C ASP A 70 10.11 -7.79 -0.12
N ARG A 71 10.68 -7.03 0.83
CA ARG A 71 10.55 -5.57 0.92
C ARG A 71 9.10 -5.07 0.82
N LEU A 72 8.15 -5.87 1.31
CA LEU A 72 6.73 -5.56 1.32
C LEU A 72 6.16 -5.84 2.71
N TYR A 73 5.59 -4.80 3.31
CA TYR A 73 5.17 -4.81 4.71
C TYR A 73 3.77 -4.23 4.87
N TYR A 74 3.00 -4.79 5.79
CA TYR A 74 2.03 -3.99 6.53
C TYR A 74 2.71 -3.40 7.75
N THR A 75 2.37 -2.18 8.13
CA THR A 75 2.79 -1.63 9.42
C THR A 75 1.57 -1.13 10.18
N ALA A 76 1.58 -1.31 11.50
CA ALA A 76 0.59 -0.79 12.42
C ALA A 76 1.27 0.17 13.41
N GLU A 77 0.79 1.41 13.46
CA GLU A 77 1.25 2.43 14.41
C GLU A 77 0.06 3.02 15.17
N TYR A 78 0.28 3.44 16.41
CA TYR A 78 -0.77 4.07 17.21
C TYR A 78 -0.66 5.59 17.18
N ARG A 79 -1.74 6.25 16.75
CA ARG A 79 -1.85 7.69 16.58
C ARG A 79 -2.96 8.19 17.50
N TRP A 80 -2.66 9.19 18.33
CA TRP A 80 -3.61 9.74 19.30
C TRP A 80 -3.61 11.26 19.20
N GLN A 81 -4.79 11.88 19.30
CA GLN A 81 -5.00 13.33 19.15
C GLN A 81 -4.38 14.14 20.30
N SER A 82 -3.05 14.21 20.31
CA SER A 82 -2.25 14.91 21.32
C SER A 82 -0.98 15.44 20.70
N ASN A 83 -0.37 16.46 21.30
CA ASN A 83 0.89 17.05 20.83
C ASN A 83 0.85 17.38 19.32
N LEU A 84 1.72 16.76 18.54
CA LEU A 84 1.84 17.00 17.09
C LEU A 84 0.67 16.41 16.30
N ASP A 85 -0.03 15.43 16.88
CA ASP A 85 -1.18 14.77 16.32
C ASP A 85 -2.53 15.38 16.78
N THR A 86 -2.53 16.52 17.49
CA THR A 86 -3.76 17.14 18.05
C THR A 86 -4.86 17.39 17.01
N ASP A 87 -4.46 17.71 15.78
CA ASP A 87 -5.37 18.07 14.69
C ASP A 87 -5.67 16.88 13.76
N LEU A 88 -5.27 15.64 14.12
CA LEU A 88 -5.67 14.45 13.38
C LEU A 88 -7.21 14.33 13.37
N PRO A 89 -7.83 13.90 12.27
CA PRO A 89 -9.28 13.77 12.21
C PRO A 89 -9.84 12.74 13.19
N ASP A 90 -9.09 11.67 13.47
CA ASP A 90 -9.46 10.63 14.43
C ASP A 90 -8.23 9.96 15.07
N ALA A 91 -8.43 9.29 16.19
CA ALA A 91 -7.40 8.55 16.92
C ALA A 91 -7.59 7.03 16.75
N GLY A 92 -6.49 6.29 16.66
CA GLY A 92 -6.55 4.84 16.48
C GLY A 92 -5.26 4.24 15.95
N VAL A 93 -5.33 2.96 15.60
CA VAL A 93 -4.24 2.23 14.95
C VAL A 93 -4.29 2.53 13.46
N VAL A 94 -3.29 3.24 12.95
CA VAL A 94 -3.13 3.46 11.51
C VAL A 94 -2.37 2.29 10.92
N ILE A 95 -2.96 1.66 9.91
CA ILE A 95 -2.32 0.59 9.15
C ILE A 95 -1.85 1.15 7.82
N THR A 96 -0.63 0.85 7.43
CA THR A 96 -0.10 1.23 6.11
C THR A 96 0.47 0.01 5.40
N LYS A 97 0.39 -0.02 4.07
CA LYS A 97 1.10 -0.97 3.20
C LYS A 97 2.32 -0.24 2.64
N ALA A 98 3.51 -0.79 2.89
CA ALA A 98 4.77 -0.24 2.41
C ALA A 98 5.43 -1.21 1.43
N ASN A 99 5.69 -0.74 0.21
CA ASN A 99 6.36 -1.49 -0.86
C ASN A 99 7.66 -0.78 -1.23
N GLU A 100 8.79 -1.32 -0.81
CA GLU A 100 10.08 -0.66 -1.05
C GLU A 100 10.70 -0.98 -2.41
N HIS A 101 10.00 -1.72 -3.28
CA HIS A 101 10.36 -1.77 -4.70
C HIS A 101 10.01 -0.47 -5.43
N ILE A 102 9.10 0.33 -4.87
CA ILE A 102 8.78 1.69 -5.32
C ILE A 102 9.84 2.66 -4.78
N ASN A 103 10.35 3.58 -5.61
CA ASN A 103 11.38 4.49 -5.16
C ASN A 103 10.82 5.57 -4.22
N GLN A 104 11.72 6.20 -3.46
CA GLN A 104 11.35 7.37 -2.68
C GLN A 104 10.87 8.50 -3.59
N GLY A 105 9.75 9.13 -3.22
CA GLY A 105 9.09 10.15 -4.03
C GLY A 105 8.02 9.61 -4.99
N GLU A 106 7.89 8.29 -5.15
CA GLU A 106 6.89 7.64 -6.01
C GLU A 106 5.68 7.08 -5.20
N GLY A 107 5.59 7.41 -3.92
CA GLY A 107 4.52 6.94 -3.02
C GLY A 107 4.66 5.47 -2.60
N PRO A 108 5.78 5.06 -1.96
CA PRO A 108 6.01 3.66 -1.56
C PRO A 108 5.13 3.19 -0.39
N VAL A 109 4.35 4.08 0.22
CA VAL A 109 3.52 3.79 1.40
C VAL A 109 2.10 4.29 1.17
N ILE A 110 1.13 3.42 1.43
CA ILE A 110 -0.31 3.69 1.27
C ILE A 110 -1.02 3.42 2.60
N VAL A 111 -1.78 4.40 3.09
CA VAL A 111 -2.65 4.23 4.26
C VAL A 111 -3.79 3.30 3.92
N GLN A 112 -4.06 2.33 4.80
CA GLN A 112 -5.21 1.43 4.70
C GLN A 112 -6.36 2.02 5.50
N GLU A 113 -7.49 2.23 4.83
CA GLU A 113 -8.68 2.87 5.40
C GLU A 113 -9.55 1.85 6.13
N SER A 114 -10.02 2.19 7.33
CA SER A 114 -10.87 1.31 8.13
C SER A 114 -12.35 1.31 7.70
N ASP A 115 -12.79 2.34 6.97
CA ASP A 115 -14.12 2.43 6.36
C ASP A 115 -14.05 3.13 4.98
N VAL A 116 -13.99 2.35 3.91
CA VAL A 116 -13.84 2.85 2.52
C VAL A 116 -15.05 3.61 1.96
N THR A 117 -16.10 3.82 2.76
CA THR A 117 -17.35 4.42 2.27
C THR A 117 -17.37 5.95 2.32
N ALA A 118 -16.49 6.57 3.12
CA ALA A 118 -16.49 8.01 3.34
C ALA A 118 -15.81 8.81 2.21
N GLY A 119 -14.91 8.18 1.43
CA GLY A 119 -14.21 8.80 0.30
C GLY A 119 -13.17 9.85 0.72
N ASN A 120 -12.72 9.81 1.97
CA ASN A 120 -11.66 10.63 2.56
C ASN A 120 -10.96 9.82 3.66
N LEU A 121 -9.82 10.27 4.17
CA LEU A 121 -9.03 9.51 5.15
C LEU A 121 -9.30 9.90 6.61
N ASP A 122 -10.37 10.63 6.91
CA ASP A 122 -10.63 11.13 8.26
C ASP A 122 -10.92 10.00 9.26
N ASP A 123 -11.48 8.89 8.79
CA ASP A 123 -11.77 7.67 9.55
C ASP A 123 -10.82 6.52 9.18
N ALA A 124 -9.67 6.81 8.58
CA ALA A 124 -8.66 5.81 8.26
C ALA A 124 -8.20 4.96 9.47
N PRO A 125 -7.98 5.51 10.69
CA PRO A 125 -7.50 4.70 11.81
C PRO A 125 -8.48 3.62 12.25
N PHE A 126 -7.97 2.44 12.60
CA PHE A 126 -8.74 1.35 13.22
C PHE A 126 -8.93 1.60 14.72
N THR A 127 -10.11 1.30 15.25
CA THR A 127 -10.51 1.55 16.64
C THR A 127 -11.01 0.27 17.31
N ILE A 128 -11.33 0.28 18.60
CA ILE A 128 -11.90 -0.90 19.28
C ILE A 128 -13.35 -1.24 18.86
N ASN A 129 -14.01 -0.37 18.09
CA ASN A 129 -15.42 -0.48 17.74
C ASN A 129 -15.63 -0.95 16.29
N ALA A 130 -16.60 -1.83 16.08
CA ALA A 130 -17.04 -2.20 14.74
C ALA A 130 -17.69 -1.00 14.01
N PRO A 131 -17.57 -0.90 12.67
CA PRO A 131 -16.90 -1.84 11.77
C PRO A 131 -15.38 -1.67 11.71
N ARG A 132 -14.84 -0.58 12.26
CA ARG A 132 -13.44 -0.14 12.15
C ARG A 132 -12.46 -0.89 13.06
N LYS A 133 -12.83 -2.08 13.54
CA LYS A 133 -12.04 -2.87 14.50
C LYS A 133 -11.04 -3.81 13.86
N LEU A 134 -11.33 -4.23 12.64
CA LEU A 134 -10.65 -5.33 11.98
C LEU A 134 -10.14 -4.88 10.63
N PHE A 135 -8.82 -4.92 10.46
CA PHE A 135 -8.22 -4.95 9.14
C PHE A 135 -8.11 -6.41 8.70
N ASP A 136 -8.63 -6.71 7.53
CA ASP A 136 -8.65 -8.07 6.98
C ASP A 136 -8.22 -8.06 5.53
N ASP A 137 -6.99 -8.50 5.26
CA ASP A 137 -6.50 -8.73 3.92
C ASP A 137 -6.32 -10.22 3.65
N ILE A 138 -7.37 -10.80 3.06
CA ILE A 138 -7.43 -12.21 2.68
C ILE A 138 -6.29 -12.57 1.71
N GLY A 139 -5.84 -11.63 0.86
CA GLY A 139 -4.82 -11.90 -0.16
C GLY A 139 -3.44 -12.13 0.43
N SER A 140 -3.05 -11.37 1.44
CA SER A 140 -1.83 -11.62 2.20
C SER A 140 -2.01 -12.59 3.35
N GLY A 141 -3.25 -12.87 3.77
CA GLY A 141 -3.58 -13.68 4.95
C GLY A 141 -3.38 -12.94 6.27
N VAL A 142 -3.25 -11.60 6.24
CA VAL A 142 -3.03 -10.75 7.41
C VAL A 142 -4.37 -10.22 7.93
N ASN A 143 -4.60 -10.44 9.21
CA ASN A 143 -5.73 -9.92 9.95
C ASN A 143 -5.22 -9.21 11.22
N ILE A 144 -5.61 -7.95 11.40
CA ILE A 144 -5.21 -7.13 12.55
C ILE A 144 -6.47 -6.63 13.25
N GLU A 145 -6.71 -7.11 14.46
CA GLU A 145 -7.83 -6.68 15.30
C GLU A 145 -7.34 -5.73 16.39
N VAL A 146 -7.94 -4.55 16.51
CA VAL A 146 -7.68 -3.65 17.65
C VAL A 146 -8.49 -4.13 18.85
N THR A 147 -7.82 -4.62 19.88
CA THR A 147 -8.46 -5.27 21.04
C THR A 147 -8.67 -4.32 22.21
N SER A 148 -7.79 -3.34 22.40
CA SER A 148 -7.94 -2.25 23.36
C SER A 148 -7.18 -1.00 22.93
N MET A 149 -7.57 0.16 23.46
CA MET A 149 -6.86 1.42 23.27
C MET A 149 -7.15 2.40 24.41
N ASP A 150 -6.14 3.18 24.78
CA ASP A 150 -6.24 4.35 25.66
C ASP A 150 -5.31 5.48 25.18
N ALA A 151 -5.20 6.59 25.91
CA ALA A 151 -4.40 7.73 25.46
C ALA A 151 -2.90 7.45 25.28
N ASN A 152 -2.38 6.35 25.83
CA ASN A 152 -0.95 6.02 25.83
C ASN A 152 -0.62 4.85 24.91
N GLU A 153 -1.51 3.86 24.81
CA GLU A 153 -1.25 2.64 24.03
C GLU A 153 -2.49 2.03 23.41
N ALA A 154 -2.27 1.22 22.38
CA ALA A 154 -3.24 0.31 21.80
C ALA A 154 -2.71 -1.12 21.86
N GLN A 155 -3.62 -2.08 22.00
CA GLN A 155 -3.32 -3.49 21.83
C GLN A 155 -3.94 -3.96 20.53
N ILE A 156 -3.16 -4.69 19.75
CA ILE A 156 -3.62 -5.38 18.55
C ILE A 156 -3.40 -6.87 18.70
N ARG A 157 -4.31 -7.65 18.12
CA ARG A 157 -4.11 -9.07 17.85
C ARG A 157 -3.82 -9.24 16.37
N LEU A 158 -2.68 -9.83 16.06
CA LEU A 158 -2.32 -10.23 14.71
C LEU A 158 -2.67 -11.70 14.54
N ASN A 159 -3.55 -12.00 13.58
CA ASN A 159 -3.67 -13.33 13.02
C ASN A 159 -3.10 -13.30 11.60
N TYR A 160 -2.00 -14.00 11.37
CA TYR A 160 -1.35 -14.07 10.08
C TYR A 160 -1.22 -15.52 9.64
N ALA A 161 -2.12 -15.93 8.73
CA ALA A 161 -2.05 -17.22 8.07
C ALA A 161 -1.22 -17.12 6.78
N LEU A 162 -0.34 -18.09 6.54
CA LEU A 162 0.39 -18.23 5.29
C LEU A 162 -0.62 -18.25 4.12
N PRO A 163 -0.62 -17.24 3.23
CA PRO A 163 -1.57 -17.20 2.15
C PRO A 163 -1.29 -18.36 1.18
N PRO A 164 -2.32 -18.87 0.48
CA PRO A 164 -2.14 -19.88 -0.55
C PRO A 164 -1.12 -19.39 -1.59
N THR A 165 -0.09 -20.18 -1.87
CA THR A 165 0.95 -19.83 -2.86
C THR A 165 0.56 -20.18 -4.29
N GLU A 166 -0.74 -20.35 -4.54
CA GLU A 166 -1.27 -20.78 -5.83
C GLU A 166 -1.74 -19.61 -6.69
N ASN A 167 -1.43 -18.36 -6.32
CA ASN A 167 -1.61 -17.19 -7.18
C ASN A 167 -0.28 -16.86 -7.90
N ASP A 168 -0.35 -16.64 -9.21
CA ASP A 168 0.82 -16.33 -10.05
C ASP A 168 0.42 -15.17 -10.97
N VAL A 169 0.58 -13.95 -10.44
CA VAL A 169 0.14 -12.72 -11.10
C VAL A 169 1.25 -12.18 -11.98
N TYR A 170 0.95 -11.96 -13.26
CA TYR A 170 1.92 -11.50 -14.22
C TYR A 170 1.31 -10.61 -15.30
N VAL A 171 2.18 -9.84 -15.95
CA VAL A 171 1.96 -9.18 -17.24
C VAL A 171 2.88 -9.89 -18.23
N SER A 172 2.35 -10.34 -19.36
CA SER A 172 3.13 -11.09 -20.34
C SER A 172 4.18 -10.22 -21.03
N ASP A 173 5.38 -10.77 -21.21
CA ASP A 173 6.48 -10.20 -21.96
C ASP A 173 6.60 -10.88 -23.33
N ILE A 174 5.73 -10.55 -24.29
CA ILE A 174 5.91 -11.15 -25.63
C ILE A 174 7.19 -10.66 -26.28
N ASN A 175 8.14 -11.59 -26.47
CA ASN A 175 9.14 -11.80 -27.54
C ASN A 175 9.96 -10.63 -28.13
N GLU A 176 9.73 -9.41 -27.71
CA GLU A 176 10.45 -8.21 -28.10
C GLU A 176 10.62 -7.37 -26.83
N ARG A 177 11.86 -6.98 -26.49
CA ARG A 177 12.25 -6.33 -25.22
C ARG A 177 11.53 -5.01 -24.90
N TRP A 178 10.53 -4.60 -25.67
CA TRP A 178 9.93 -3.27 -25.70
C TRP A 178 8.41 -3.26 -25.89
N LYS A 179 7.72 -4.42 -25.91
CA LYS A 179 6.26 -4.53 -26.06
C LYS A 179 5.66 -5.64 -25.18
N SER A 180 4.38 -5.50 -24.83
CA SER A 180 3.57 -6.48 -24.12
C SER A 180 2.20 -6.57 -24.79
N GLU A 181 1.58 -7.76 -24.88
CA GLU A 181 0.17 -7.88 -25.32
C GLU A 181 -0.80 -7.40 -24.24
N ASP A 182 -0.30 -7.28 -23.02
CA ASP A 182 -1.07 -6.90 -21.87
C ASP A 182 -0.98 -5.39 -21.60
N VAL A 183 -0.23 -4.62 -22.38
CA VAL A 183 -0.21 -3.15 -22.28
C VAL A 183 -0.34 -2.56 -23.68
N TRP A 184 -1.41 -1.82 -23.93
CA TRP A 184 -1.68 -1.20 -25.23
C TRP A 184 -2.27 0.20 -25.09
N VAL A 185 -2.21 0.94 -26.20
CA VAL A 185 -2.82 2.27 -26.35
C VAL A 185 -4.07 2.10 -27.20
N ASP A 186 -5.10 2.86 -26.89
CA ASP A 186 -6.32 3.07 -27.68
C ASP A 186 -6.37 4.55 -28.02
N ALA A 187 -6.13 4.87 -29.29
CA ALA A 187 -6.00 6.22 -29.80
C ALA A 187 -7.23 6.57 -30.67
N PRO A 188 -7.61 7.85 -30.76
CA PRO A 188 -8.78 8.22 -31.51
C PRO A 188 -8.53 8.06 -33.01
N ASP A 189 -9.52 7.53 -33.73
CA ASP A 189 -9.56 7.54 -35.19
C ASP A 189 -9.65 8.97 -35.75
N VAL A 190 -9.64 9.12 -37.08
CA VAL A 190 -9.76 10.43 -37.75
C VAL A 190 -11.05 11.17 -37.36
N GLY A 191 -12.08 10.45 -36.93
CA GLY A 191 -13.34 11.00 -36.43
C GLY A 191 -13.36 11.29 -34.93
N GLY A 192 -12.28 11.02 -34.19
CA GLY A 192 -12.22 11.18 -32.74
C GLY A 192 -12.80 10.01 -31.95
N ASN A 193 -13.09 8.87 -32.60
CA ASN A 193 -13.70 7.70 -31.96
C ASN A 193 -12.64 6.71 -31.51
N PHE A 194 -12.92 6.04 -30.40
CA PHE A 194 -12.13 4.95 -29.85
C PHE A 194 -12.77 3.60 -30.17
N GLU A 195 -12.05 2.50 -29.99
CA GLU A 195 -12.61 1.16 -30.06
C GLU A 195 -13.80 1.02 -29.09
N ALA A 196 -14.91 0.47 -29.59
CA ALA A 196 -16.13 0.31 -28.81
C ALA A 196 -15.98 -0.66 -27.63
N ASP A 197 -15.06 -1.63 -27.74
CA ASP A 197 -14.67 -2.54 -26.67
C ASP A 197 -13.15 -2.75 -26.69
N PRO A 198 -12.40 -2.01 -25.87
CA PRO A 198 -10.94 -2.07 -25.82
C PRO A 198 -10.42 -3.41 -25.27
N LEU A 199 -11.28 -4.26 -24.70
CA LEU A 199 -10.91 -5.58 -24.19
C LEU A 199 -11.13 -6.69 -25.24
N ALA A 200 -12.04 -6.48 -26.19
CA ALA A 200 -12.35 -7.42 -27.27
C ALA A 200 -11.55 -7.16 -28.56
N VAL A 201 -11.17 -5.91 -28.81
CA VAL A 201 -10.32 -5.51 -29.94
C VAL A 201 -9.06 -4.89 -29.35
N ILE A 202 -7.99 -5.69 -29.27
CA ILE A 202 -6.68 -5.24 -28.79
C ILE A 202 -5.80 -5.05 -30.03
N ASP A 203 -5.48 -3.79 -30.34
CA ASP A 203 -4.44 -3.46 -31.30
C ASP A 203 -3.16 -3.07 -30.53
N THR A 204 -2.27 -4.04 -30.35
CA THR A 204 -0.99 -3.82 -29.65
C THR A 204 0.02 -2.98 -30.46
N ASP A 205 -0.29 -2.72 -31.74
CA ASP A 205 0.55 -1.93 -32.64
C ASP A 205 0.03 -0.50 -32.83
N GLU A 206 -1.11 -0.17 -32.23
CA GLU A 206 -1.67 1.17 -32.25
C GLU A 206 -0.71 2.20 -31.64
N GLN A 207 -0.56 3.33 -32.33
CA GLN A 207 0.33 4.40 -31.90
C GLN A 207 -0.49 5.56 -31.32
N PRO A 208 -0.03 6.18 -30.22
CA PRO A 208 -0.68 7.35 -29.69
C PRO A 208 -0.66 8.51 -30.71
N VAL A 209 -1.76 9.26 -30.77
CA VAL A 209 -1.89 10.46 -31.59
C VAL A 209 -1.49 11.69 -30.78
N VAL A 210 -0.50 12.44 -31.28
CA VAL A 210 0.02 13.63 -30.58
C VAL A 210 -1.03 14.73 -30.50
N GLY A 211 -1.26 15.23 -29.29
CA GLY A 211 -2.18 16.34 -29.03
C GLY A 211 -3.64 15.91 -28.84
N GLU A 212 -3.91 14.61 -28.88
CA GLU A 212 -5.24 14.03 -28.65
C GLU A 212 -5.27 13.25 -27.33
N LEU A 213 -6.48 12.95 -26.84
CA LEU A 213 -6.66 12.03 -25.72
C LEU A 213 -6.33 10.62 -26.18
N ASN A 214 -5.31 10.01 -25.58
CA ASN A 214 -4.97 8.61 -25.78
C ASN A 214 -5.30 7.84 -24.50
N LYS A 215 -5.91 6.66 -24.61
CA LYS A 215 -6.16 5.80 -23.46
C LYS A 215 -5.09 4.72 -23.38
N VAL A 216 -4.65 4.40 -22.17
CA VAL A 216 -3.70 3.32 -21.92
C VAL A 216 -4.41 2.24 -21.14
N TYR A 217 -4.32 1.02 -21.62
CA TYR A 217 -4.91 -0.15 -21.00
C TYR A 217 -3.82 -1.12 -20.55
N GLY A 218 -4.06 -1.74 -19.40
CA GLY A 218 -3.22 -2.78 -18.83
C GLY A 218 -4.06 -4.00 -18.48
N ARG A 219 -3.59 -5.19 -18.82
CA ARG A 219 -4.16 -6.48 -18.44
C ARG A 219 -3.23 -7.16 -17.45
N VAL A 220 -3.80 -7.63 -16.36
CA VAL A 220 -3.09 -8.45 -15.38
C VAL A 220 -3.64 -9.86 -15.49
N ARG A 221 -2.75 -10.84 -15.54
CA ARG A 221 -3.08 -12.26 -15.63
C ARG A 221 -2.80 -12.95 -14.32
N ASN A 222 -3.51 -14.03 -14.07
CA ASN A 222 -3.24 -14.95 -12.97
C ASN A 222 -3.15 -16.37 -13.55
N GLN A 223 -1.95 -16.93 -13.64
CA GLN A 223 -1.74 -18.34 -14.05
C GLN A 223 -1.92 -19.30 -12.86
N GLY A 224 -2.07 -18.74 -11.67
CA GLY A 224 -2.39 -19.46 -10.46
C GLY A 224 -3.74 -20.18 -10.50
N HIS A 225 -3.87 -21.19 -9.65
CA HIS A 225 -5.12 -21.94 -9.45
C HIS A 225 -6.03 -21.31 -8.38
N ALA A 226 -5.51 -20.34 -7.62
CA ALA A 226 -6.28 -19.56 -6.64
C ALA A 226 -6.56 -18.15 -7.16
N ASP A 227 -7.65 -17.53 -6.69
CA ASP A 227 -7.97 -16.14 -7.00
C ASP A 227 -6.87 -15.22 -6.46
N ALA A 228 -6.32 -14.37 -7.34
CA ALA A 228 -5.39 -13.33 -6.93
C ALA A 228 -6.18 -12.12 -6.41
N THR A 229 -5.90 -11.72 -5.17
CA THR A 229 -6.49 -10.54 -4.54
C THR A 229 -5.40 -9.60 -4.03
N ASN A 230 -5.74 -8.33 -3.82
CA ASN A 230 -4.85 -7.31 -3.24
C ASN A 230 -3.48 -7.13 -3.96
N PHE A 231 -3.47 -7.30 -5.28
CA PHE A 231 -2.32 -6.91 -6.11
C PHE A 231 -2.40 -5.42 -6.46
N GLU A 232 -1.25 -4.85 -6.77
CA GLU A 232 -1.12 -3.44 -7.12
C GLU A 232 -0.61 -3.33 -8.56
N VAL A 233 -1.18 -2.41 -9.33
CA VAL A 233 -0.79 -2.17 -10.72
C VAL A 233 -0.16 -0.78 -10.80
N HIS A 234 1.09 -0.77 -11.22
CA HIS A 234 1.88 0.45 -11.42
C HIS A 234 1.99 0.71 -12.91
N LEU A 235 1.44 1.84 -13.37
CA LEU A 235 1.62 2.30 -14.75
C LEU A 235 2.57 3.50 -14.75
N GLU A 236 3.79 3.26 -15.21
CA GLU A 236 4.79 4.32 -15.41
C GLU A 236 4.74 4.87 -16.83
N ILE A 237 4.48 6.18 -16.96
CA ILE A 237 4.59 6.90 -18.23
C ILE A 237 5.87 7.75 -18.17
N ARG A 238 6.84 7.45 -19.05
CA ARG A 238 8.15 8.14 -19.06
C ARG A 238 8.23 9.18 -20.17
N GLU A 239 8.77 10.34 -19.83
CA GLU A 239 9.15 11.39 -20.78
C GLU A 239 10.62 11.26 -21.23
N PRO A 240 11.01 11.72 -22.44
CA PRO A 240 10.15 12.34 -23.44
C PRO A 240 9.22 11.31 -24.09
N TRP A 241 7.98 11.73 -24.33
CA TRP A 241 7.00 10.97 -25.08
C TRP A 241 7.65 10.49 -26.39
N GLY A 242 7.73 9.18 -26.59
CA GLY A 242 8.13 8.62 -27.88
C GLY A 242 7.24 9.24 -28.96
N ALA A 243 7.84 9.68 -30.07
CA ALA A 243 7.15 10.44 -31.10
C ALA A 243 5.94 9.65 -31.62
N GLY A 244 4.74 10.00 -31.14
CA GLY A 244 3.49 9.48 -31.66
C GLY A 244 3.36 9.80 -33.14
N ALA A 245 2.53 9.04 -33.85
CA ALA A 245 2.23 9.35 -35.23
C ALA A 245 1.70 10.79 -35.30
N ARG A 246 2.29 11.62 -36.18
CA ARG A 246 1.73 12.94 -36.44
C ARG A 246 0.35 12.73 -37.06
N GLY A 247 -0.70 12.97 -36.29
CA GLY A 247 -2.06 12.99 -36.80
C GLY A 247 -2.13 13.92 -38.01
N ALA A 248 -2.49 13.37 -39.17
CA ALA A 248 -2.77 14.18 -40.34
C ALA A 248 -4.07 14.94 -40.07
N ARG A 249 -3.94 16.23 -39.78
CA ARG A 249 -5.06 17.18 -39.80
C ARG A 249 -5.52 17.44 -41.23
#